data_AF-A0A3B9LVW4-F1
#
_entry.id   AF-A0A3B9LVW4-F1
#
_cell.length_a   1.000
_cell.length_b   1.000
_cell.length_c   1.000
_cell.angle_alpha   90.00
_cell.angle_beta   90.00
_cell.angle_gamma   90.00
#
_symmetry.space_group_name_H-M   'P 1'
#
loop_
_entity.id
_entity.type
_entity.pdbx_description
1 polymer ?
#
loop_
_entity_poly.entity_id
_entity_poly.type
_entity_poly.pdbx_seq_one_letter_code
_entity_poly.pdbx_strand_id
1 'polypeptide(L)'
;MLLQATTATTQSIGAPITAYWPVMIFFVVAVVFPILPIILGRFLRPAKYGKGKMRPYECGIDPTTDAHSRFTVRYYIVAMLFLIFDVETIFLLPWA
;
A
#
# COMPACT_ATOMS: atom_id res chain seq x y z
N MET A 1 38.88 37.84 -7.39
CA MET A 1 37.84 38.89 -7.39
C MET A 1 37.91 39.52 -8.78
N LEU A 2 37.17 39.11 -9.81
CA LEU A 2 35.75 38.76 -9.93
C LEU A 2 35.57 37.80 -11.13
N LEU A 3 34.36 37.21 -11.25
CA LEU A 3 33.82 36.42 -12.38
C LEU A 3 33.73 34.89 -12.19
N GLN A 4 33.19 34.45 -11.04
CA GLN A 4 32.41 33.21 -10.94
C GLN A 4 30.94 33.51 -11.27
N ALA A 5 30.62 33.85 -12.53
CA ALA A 5 29.29 34.36 -12.86
C ALA A 5 28.74 33.84 -14.20
N THR A 6 28.75 32.53 -14.46
CA THR A 6 28.00 31.92 -15.59
C THR A 6 27.77 30.41 -15.45
N THR A 7 27.17 29.95 -14.34
CA THR A 7 26.51 28.63 -14.30
C THR A 7 25.14 28.76 -13.62
N ALA A 8 24.36 29.73 -14.04
CA ALA A 8 22.95 29.84 -13.69
C ALA A 8 22.11 29.50 -14.92
N THR A 9 21.03 28.76 -14.68
CA THR A 9 19.91 28.39 -15.56
C THR A 9 20.18 27.20 -16.50
N THR A 10 19.48 26.06 -16.38
CA THR A 10 18.04 25.90 -16.18
C THR A 10 17.71 24.87 -15.09
N GLN A 11 17.17 25.29 -13.94
CA GLN A 11 16.32 24.39 -13.17
C GLN A 11 15.04 24.22 -13.97
N SER A 12 14.89 23.10 -14.67
CA SER A 12 13.63 22.73 -15.28
C SER A 12 12.62 22.53 -14.16
N ILE A 13 11.55 23.32 -14.15
CA ILE A 13 10.46 23.27 -13.16
C ILE A 13 9.71 21.92 -13.24
N GLY A 14 9.98 21.08 -14.23
CA GLY A 14 9.66 19.66 -14.24
C GLY A 14 10.89 18.81 -13.94
N ALA A 15 10.76 17.85 -13.02
CA ALA A 15 11.77 16.80 -12.89
C ALA A 15 11.96 16.12 -14.26
N PRO A 16 13.20 15.89 -14.71
CA PRO A 16 13.42 15.18 -15.96
C PRO A 16 12.83 13.77 -15.84
N ILE A 17 12.32 13.20 -16.92
CA ILE A 17 11.74 11.83 -16.93
C ILE A 17 12.70 10.78 -16.34
N THR A 18 14.01 11.04 -16.41
CA THR A 18 15.07 10.24 -15.80
C THR A 18 14.99 10.16 -14.27
N ALA A 19 14.35 11.12 -13.60
CA ALA A 19 14.15 11.13 -12.15
C ALA A 19 13.12 10.07 -11.68
N TYR A 20 12.28 9.54 -12.58
CA TYR A 20 11.33 8.48 -12.25
C TYR A 20 11.95 7.08 -12.29
N TRP A 21 13.14 6.92 -12.89
CA TRP A 21 13.81 5.62 -12.99
C TRP A 21 14.11 4.99 -11.61
N PRO A 22 14.66 5.72 -10.62
CA PRO A 22 14.81 5.19 -9.26
C PRO A 22 13.48 4.78 -8.60
N VAL A 23 12.40 5.51 -8.87
CA VAL A 23 11.05 5.21 -8.33
C VAL A 23 10.56 3.86 -8.86
N MET A 24 10.75 3.58 -10.15
CA MET A 24 10.38 2.30 -10.75
C MET A 24 11.17 1.14 -10.16
N ILE A 25 12.49 1.31 -9.97
CA ILE A 25 13.33 0.28 -9.32
C ILE A 25 12.85 0.04 -7.88
N PHE A 26 12.59 1.11 -7.12
CA PHE A 26 12.13 1.00 -5.76
C PHE A 26 10.76 0.29 -5.68
N PHE A 27 9.85 0.59 -6.60
CA PHE A 27 8.56 -0.09 -6.70
C PHE A 27 8.72 -1.60 -6.94
N VAL A 28 9.60 -2.01 -7.87
CA VAL A 28 9.88 -3.42 -8.12
C VAL A 28 10.45 -4.10 -6.86
N VAL A 29 11.42 -3.47 -6.20
CA VAL A 29 11.99 -4.00 -4.95
C VAL A 29 10.91 -4.10 -3.86
N ALA A 30 10.06 -3.09 -3.70
CA ALA A 30 8.99 -3.06 -2.71
C ALA A 30 7.94 -4.16 -2.92
N VAL A 31 7.70 -4.58 -4.16
CA VAL A 31 6.80 -5.69 -4.49
C VAL A 31 7.50 -7.05 -4.32
N VAL A 32 8.75 -7.17 -4.78
CA VAL A 32 9.52 -8.42 -4.68
C VAL A 32 9.84 -8.78 -3.23
N PHE A 33 10.16 -7.78 -2.41
CA PHE A 33 10.58 -7.97 -1.02
C PHE A 33 9.56 -8.74 -0.15
N PRO A 34 8.24 -8.46 -0.15
CA PRO A 34 7.26 -9.26 0.58
C PRO A 34 6.91 -10.58 -0.11
N ILE A 35 6.94 -10.63 -1.44
CA ILE A 35 6.57 -11.84 -2.21
C ILE A 35 7.61 -12.94 -2.03
N LEU A 36 8.89 -12.60 -2.10
CA LEU A 36 10.01 -13.55 -1.99
C LEU A 36 9.97 -14.41 -0.72
N PRO A 37 9.86 -13.86 0.52
CA PRO A 37 9.79 -14.66 1.73
C PRO A 37 8.47 -15.46 1.84
N ILE A 38 7.36 -14.99 1.27
CA ILE A 38 6.11 -15.77 1.25
C ILE A 38 6.29 -17.04 0.40
N ILE A 39 6.91 -16.90 -0.79
CA ILE A 39 7.20 -18.03 -1.68
C ILE A 39 8.22 -18.97 -1.04
N LEU A 40 9.34 -18.44 -0.53
CA LEU A 40 10.35 -19.24 0.16
C LEU A 40 9.75 -19.96 1.38
N GLY A 41 8.95 -19.26 2.18
CA GLY A 41 8.25 -19.83 3.33
C GLY A 41 7.29 -20.94 2.94
N ARG A 42 6.66 -20.86 1.76
CA ARG A 42 5.82 -21.95 1.23
C ARG A 42 6.63 -23.20 0.87
N PHE A 43 7.82 -23.04 0.30
CA PHE A 43 8.69 -24.16 -0.10
C PHE A 43 9.46 -24.78 1.07
N LEU A 44 9.91 -23.96 2.03
CA LEU A 44 10.69 -24.41 3.19
C LEU A 44 9.83 -25.04 4.29
N ARG A 45 8.53 -24.73 4.34
CA ARG A 45 7.62 -25.19 5.40
C ARG A 45 7.17 -26.65 5.19
N PRO A 46 7.09 -27.46 6.26
CA PRO A 46 6.42 -28.76 6.22
C PRO A 46 4.93 -28.64 5.84
N ALA A 47 4.56 -29.26 4.72
CA ALA A 47 3.21 -29.24 4.16
C ALA A 47 2.25 -30.22 4.88
N LYS A 48 2.03 -30.04 6.19
CA LYS A 48 1.03 -30.82 6.95
C LYS A 48 -0.29 -30.06 7.02
N TYR A 49 -1.28 -30.51 6.26
CA TYR A 49 -2.67 -30.01 6.30
C TYR A 49 -3.55 -31.07 6.96
N GLY A 50 -4.14 -30.75 8.10
CA GLY A 50 -5.08 -31.62 8.81
C GLY A 50 -6.41 -30.90 9.02
N LYS A 51 -7.50 -31.67 9.19
CA LYS A 51 -8.85 -31.11 9.41
C LYS A 51 -8.91 -30.12 10.59
N GLY A 52 -8.13 -30.37 11.65
CA GLY A 52 -8.02 -29.47 12.81
C GLY A 52 -7.25 -28.17 12.56
N LYS A 53 -6.36 -28.13 11.55
CA LYS A 53 -5.56 -26.94 11.21
C LYS A 53 -6.26 -26.05 10.18
N MET A 54 -7.21 -26.61 9.42
CA MET A 54 -7.97 -25.92 8.38
C MET A 54 -9.35 -25.45 8.84
N ARG A 55 -9.74 -25.75 10.09
CA ARG A 55 -10.98 -25.24 10.69
C ARG A 55 -10.80 -23.80 11.17
N PRO A 56 -11.83 -22.95 11.06
CA PRO A 56 -11.85 -21.64 11.69
C PRO A 56 -11.60 -21.72 13.20
N TYR A 57 -10.97 -20.69 13.75
CA TYR A 57 -10.73 -20.61 15.18
C TYR A 57 -11.98 -20.08 15.89
N GLU A 58 -12.54 -20.89 16.79
CA GLU A 58 -13.74 -20.56 17.59
C GLU A 58 -13.61 -21.17 19.00
N CYS A 59 -12.48 -20.91 19.68
CA CYS A 59 -12.20 -21.36 21.06
C CYS A 59 -12.38 -22.88 21.34
N GLY A 60 -12.33 -23.73 20.30
CA GLY A 60 -12.51 -25.19 20.42
C GLY A 60 -13.94 -25.69 20.19
N ILE A 61 -14.87 -24.80 19.86
CA ILE A 61 -16.26 -25.10 19.52
C ILE A 61 -16.42 -25.01 17.99
N ASP A 62 -17.37 -25.75 17.41
CA ASP A 62 -17.68 -25.58 16.00
C ASP A 62 -18.49 -24.29 15.79
N PRO A 63 -18.18 -23.48 14.76
CA PRO A 63 -18.89 -22.21 14.53
C PRO A 63 -20.37 -22.47 14.28
N THR A 64 -21.22 -21.86 15.10
CA THR A 64 -22.68 -22.06 15.09
C THR A 64 -23.44 -20.99 14.32
N THR A 65 -22.77 -19.88 13.99
CA THR A 65 -23.37 -18.69 13.35
C THR A 65 -22.76 -18.46 11.98
N ASP A 66 -23.59 -18.04 11.03
CA ASP A 66 -23.14 -17.57 9.73
C ASP A 66 -22.34 -16.27 9.87
N ALA A 67 -21.18 -16.20 9.22
CA ALA A 67 -20.29 -15.03 9.25
C ALA A 67 -20.86 -13.77 8.56
N HIS A 68 -22.09 -13.84 8.05
CA HIS A 68 -22.76 -12.77 7.31
C HIS A 68 -23.65 -11.93 8.23
N SER A 69 -23.05 -11.30 9.23
CA SER A 69 -23.73 -10.28 10.04
C SER A 69 -23.61 -8.90 9.41
N ARG A 70 -24.60 -8.04 9.65
CA ARG A 70 -24.53 -6.64 9.21
C ARG A 70 -23.52 -5.90 10.07
N PHE A 71 -22.42 -5.47 9.47
CA PHE A 71 -21.50 -4.55 10.12
C PHE A 71 -22.18 -3.20 10.35
N THR A 72 -21.77 -2.50 11.40
CA THR A 72 -22.35 -1.19 11.73
C THR A 72 -22.12 -0.18 10.61
N VAL A 73 -23.08 0.73 10.39
CA VAL A 73 -23.01 1.78 9.35
C VAL A 73 -21.85 2.76 9.58
N ARG A 74 -21.22 2.75 10.76
CA ARG A 74 -20.13 3.65 11.13
C ARG A 74 -18.93 3.55 10.18
N TYR A 75 -18.60 2.35 9.71
CA TYR A 75 -17.50 2.15 8.75
C TYR A 75 -17.79 2.82 7.40
N TYR A 76 -19.05 2.79 6.97
CA TYR A 76 -19.49 3.44 5.74
C TYR A 76 -19.38 4.97 5.84
N ILE A 77 -19.80 5.55 6.97
CA ILE A 77 -19.71 7.00 7.19
C ILE A 77 -18.25 7.46 7.16
N VAL A 78 -17.33 6.72 7.81
CA VAL A 78 -15.89 7.04 7.79
C VAL A 78 -15.32 6.93 6.38
N ALA A 79 -15.67 5.89 5.61
CA ALA A 79 -15.21 5.72 4.24
C ALA A 79 -15.74 6.81 3.31
N MET A 80 -17.02 7.17 3.42
CA MET A 80 -17.64 8.24 2.63
C MET A 80 -17.02 9.61 2.97
N LEU A 81 -16.79 9.89 4.25
CA LEU A 81 -16.15 11.12 4.69
C LEU A 81 -14.69 11.21 4.20
N PHE A 82 -13.92 10.12 4.28
CA PHE A 82 -12.56 10.06 3.73
C PHE A 82 -12.55 10.31 2.23
N LEU A 83 -13.47 9.69 1.48
CA LEU A 83 -13.59 9.87 0.03
C LEU A 83 -13.90 11.34 -0.32
N ILE A 84 -14.84 11.98 0.39
CA ILE A 84 -15.16 13.39 0.17
C ILE A 84 -13.94 14.26 0.46
N PHE A 85 -13.26 14.07 1.60
CA PHE A 85 -12.09 14.87 1.95
C PHE A 85 -10.90 14.64 1.00
N ASP A 86 -10.66 13.39 0.57
CA ASP A 86 -9.61 13.08 -0.41
C ASP A 86 -9.85 13.83 -1.72
N VAL A 87 -11.10 13.84 -2.20
CA VAL A 87 -11.51 14.62 -3.36
C VAL A 87 -11.41 16.13 -3.10
N GLU A 88 -11.78 16.63 -1.93
CA GLU A 88 -11.60 18.06 -1.61
C GLU A 88 -10.12 18.47 -1.61
N THR A 89 -9.22 17.59 -1.16
CA THR A 89 -7.79 17.91 -1.14
C THR A 89 -7.21 18.10 -2.55
N ILE A 90 -7.71 17.40 -3.57
CA ILE A 90 -7.25 17.62 -4.96
C ILE A 90 -7.57 19.03 -5.46
N PHE A 91 -8.60 19.68 -4.89
CA PHE A 91 -8.97 21.06 -5.21
C PHE A 91 -8.23 22.08 -4.34
N LEU A 92 -7.85 21.70 -3.12
CA LEU A 92 -7.07 22.56 -2.22
C LEU A 92 -5.59 22.61 -2.61
N LEU A 93 -4.99 21.49 -3.07
CA LEU A 93 -3.57 21.39 -3.40
C LEU A 93 -3.08 22.36 -4.50
N PRO A 94 -3.85 22.65 -5.58
CA PRO A 94 -3.44 23.63 -6.58
C PRO A 94 -3.61 25.09 -6.15
N TRP A 95 -4.45 25.33 -5.12
CA TRP A 95 -4.66 26.66 -4.55
C TRP A 95 -3.61 27.02 -3.48
N ALA A 96 -3.03 26.01 -2.81
CA ALA A 96 -1.93 26.15 -1.86
C ALA A 96 -0.59 26.45 -2.55
#